data_AF-A0A6N8JGF8-F1
#
_entry.id   AF-A0A6N8JGF8-F1
#
_cell.length_a   1.000
_cell.length_b   1.000
_cell.length_c   1.000
_cell.angle_alpha   90.00
_cell.angle_beta   90.00
_cell.angle_gamma   90.00
#
_symmetry.space_group_name_H-M   'P 1'
#
loop_
_entity.id
_entity.type
_entity.pdbx_description
1 polymer ?
#
loop_
_entity_poly.entity_id
_entity_poly.type
_entity_poly.pdbx_seq_one_letter_code
_entity_poly.pdbx_strand_id
1 'polypeptide(L)'
;MITLFLNSLAEYISDLERLTTTKEITDLQKIIHKLKPSVLSLEIQGAKEVIALIDDTKKWDDAVQAGVERLLHTFKRIQPMMQHDLEFFGEE
;
A
#
# COMPACT_ATOMS: atom_id res chain seq x y z
N MET A 1 -0.29 -6.20 -16.89
CA MET A 1 -0.54 -6.47 -15.45
C MET A 1 0.09 -5.38 -14.57
N ILE A 2 1.35 -4.99 -14.82
CA ILE A 2 2.07 -3.94 -14.07
C ILE A 2 1.43 -2.55 -14.20
N THR A 3 0.92 -2.15 -15.37
CA THR A 3 0.26 -0.85 -15.57
C THR A 3 -1.01 -0.69 -14.71
N LEU A 4 -1.84 -1.74 -14.61
CA LEU A 4 -3.02 -1.74 -13.74
C LEU A 4 -2.62 -1.63 -12.27
N PHE A 5 -1.55 -2.32 -11.88
CA PHE A 5 -1.03 -2.20 -10.52
C PHE A 5 -0.49 -0.81 -10.21
N LEU A 6 0.26 -0.19 -11.13
CA LEU A 6 0.79 1.17 -10.96
C LEU A 6 -0.33 2.20 -10.77
N ASN A 7 -1.42 2.09 -11.54
CA ASN A 7 -2.60 2.93 -11.38
C ASN A 7 -3.24 2.73 -10.00
N SER A 8 -3.44 1.48 -9.58
CA SER A 8 -3.96 1.16 -8.25
C SER A 8 -3.01 1.62 -7.14
N LEU A 9 -1.68 1.56 -7.33
CA LEU A 9 -0.68 1.97 -6.35
C LEU A 9 -0.77 3.48 -6.07
N ALA A 10 -0.98 4.30 -7.10
CA ALA A 10 -1.19 5.73 -6.94
C ALA A 10 -2.45 6.02 -6.10
N GLU A 11 -3.56 5.33 -6.39
CA GLU A 11 -4.80 5.44 -5.61
C GLU A 11 -4.58 5.02 -4.16
N TYR A 12 -3.86 3.92 -3.92
CA TYR A 12 -3.56 3.44 -2.58
C TYR A 12 -2.68 4.41 -1.80
N ILE A 13 -1.70 5.05 -2.43
CA ILE A 13 -0.86 6.09 -1.79
C ILE A 13 -1.76 7.24 -1.30
N SER A 14 -2.63 7.77 -2.17
CA SER A 14 -3.53 8.86 -1.80
C SER A 14 -4.53 8.48 -0.70
N ASP A 15 -5.06 7.25 -0.77
CA ASP A 15 -5.96 6.71 0.24
C ASP A 15 -5.27 6.56 1.61
N LEU A 16 -4.05 6.01 1.64
CA LEU A 16 -3.27 5.86 2.88
C LEU A 16 -2.87 7.23 3.45
N GLU A 17 -2.50 8.20 2.61
CA GLU A 17 -2.23 9.59 3.06
C GLU A 17 -3.46 10.19 3.76
N ARG A 18 -4.64 10.09 3.13
CA ARG A 18 -5.89 10.56 3.75
C ARG A 18 -6.15 9.88 5.09
N LEU A 19 -5.85 8.59 5.21
CA LEU A 19 -6.06 7.83 6.44
C LEU A 19 -5.11 8.23 7.57
N THR A 20 -3.88 8.65 7.29
CA THR A 20 -2.98 9.17 8.35
C THR A 20 -3.55 10.41 9.05
N THR A 21 -4.42 11.17 8.37
CA THR A 21 -5.08 12.36 8.93
C THR A 21 -6.42 12.02 9.57
N THR A 22 -7.27 11.25 8.86
CA THR A 22 -8.64 10.94 9.30
C THR A 22 -8.68 9.88 10.39
N LYS A 23 -7.72 8.94 10.40
CA LYS A 23 -7.59 7.84 11.37
C LYS A 23 -8.79 6.91 11.45
N GLU A 24 -9.53 6.80 10.35
CA GLU A 24 -10.72 5.95 10.22
C GLU A 24 -10.34 4.48 9.99
N ILE A 25 -10.34 3.68 11.06
CA ILE A 25 -9.89 2.28 11.02
C ILE A 25 -10.70 1.40 10.05
N THR A 26 -12.01 1.63 9.99
CA THR A 26 -12.92 0.86 9.12
C THR A 26 -12.58 1.06 7.65
N ASP A 27 -12.18 2.27 7.27
CA ASP A 27 -11.80 2.58 5.90
C ASP A 27 -10.39 2.07 5.59
N LEU A 28 -9.48 2.12 6.57
CA LEU A 28 -8.17 1.46 6.47
C LEU A 28 -8.31 -0.04 6.17
N GLN A 29 -9.16 -0.74 6.91
CA GLN A 29 -9.39 -2.18 6.70
C GLN A 29 -9.94 -2.48 5.29
N LYS A 30 -10.86 -1.66 4.77
CA LYS A 30 -11.37 -1.81 3.40
C LYS A 30 -10.28 -1.62 2.35
N ILE A 31 -9.42 -0.61 2.54
CA ILE A 31 -8.30 -0.32 1.63
C ILE A 31 -7.29 -1.45 1.66
N ILE A 32 -6.90 -1.92 2.85
CA ILE A 32 -6.00 -3.07 3.01
C ILE A 32 -6.57 -4.34 2.37
N HIS A 33 -7.86 -4.61 2.52
CA HIS A 33 -8.50 -5.76 1.89
C HIS A 33 -8.38 -5.74 0.35
N LYS A 34 -8.56 -4.56 -0.27
CA LYS A 34 -8.40 -4.39 -1.73
C LYS A 34 -6.94 -4.48 -2.18
N LEU A 35 -6.03 -3.95 -1.37
CA LEU A 35 -4.60 -3.87 -1.63
C LEU A 35 -3.89 -5.24 -1.51
N LYS A 36 -4.35 -6.07 -0.57
CA LYS A 36 -3.69 -7.33 -0.14
C LYS A 36 -3.32 -8.27 -1.29
N PRO A 37 -4.20 -8.59 -2.27
CA PRO A 37 -3.84 -9.47 -3.37
C PRO A 37 -2.64 -8.97 -4.17
N SER A 38 -2.63 -7.67 -4.50
CA SER A 38 -1.60 -7.04 -5.31
C SER A 38 -0.26 -6.97 -4.59
N VAL A 39 -0.28 -6.58 -3.32
CA VAL A 39 0.93 -6.47 -2.49
C VAL A 39 1.58 -7.83 -2.23
N LEU A 40 0.76 -8.86 -1.99
CA LEU A 40 1.27 -10.22 -1.81
C LEU A 40 1.81 -10.81 -3.11
N SER A 41 1.20 -10.49 -4.25
CA SER A 41 1.69 -10.94 -5.57
C SER A 41 3.04 -10.32 -5.95
N LEU A 42 3.38 -9.16 -5.42
CA LEU A 42 4.64 -8.45 -5.71
C LEU A 42 5.70 -8.65 -4.63
N GLU A 43 5.41 -9.48 -3.62
CA GLU A 43 6.33 -9.81 -2.52
C GLU A 43 6.94 -8.57 -1.85
N ILE A 44 6.15 -7.50 -1.70
CA ILE A 44 6.64 -6.25 -1.11
C ILE A 44 7.07 -6.51 0.32
N GLN A 45 8.38 -6.39 0.56
CA GLN A 45 8.99 -6.71 1.84
C GLN A 45 8.39 -5.88 2.99
N GLY A 46 8.01 -6.55 4.08
CA GLY A 46 7.45 -5.91 5.27
C GLY A 46 5.96 -5.57 5.17
N ALA A 47 5.33 -5.72 4.00
CA ALA A 47 3.93 -5.37 3.82
C ALA A 47 2.98 -6.40 4.43
N LYS A 48 3.37 -7.68 4.45
CA LYS A 48 2.58 -8.78 5.02
C LYS A 48 2.35 -8.59 6.52
N GLU A 49 3.39 -8.18 7.25
CA GLU A 49 3.36 -7.92 8.69
C GLU A 49 2.45 -6.74 9.00
N VAL A 50 2.53 -5.67 8.20
CA VAL A 50 1.65 -4.50 8.38
C VAL A 50 0.20 -4.84 8.06
N ILE A 51 -0.07 -5.59 6.99
CA ILE A 51 -1.43 -6.04 6.63
C ILE A 51 -2.02 -6.88 7.77
N ALA A 52 -1.25 -7.82 8.32
CA ALA A 52 -1.70 -8.65 9.43
C ALA A 52 -2.01 -7.83 10.69
N LEU A 53 -1.17 -6.84 11.02
CA LEU A 53 -1.41 -5.91 12.13
C LEU A 53 -2.73 -5.14 11.96
N ILE A 54 -3.00 -4.66 10.75
CA ILE A 54 -4.21 -3.88 10.44
C ILE A 54 -5.47 -4.75 10.41
N ASP A 55 -5.37 -5.99 9.92
CA ASP A 55 -6.49 -6.93 9.89
C ASP A 55 -6.95 -7.32 11.32
N ASP A 56 -6.03 -7.39 12.29
CA ASP A 56 -6.31 -7.83 13.66
C ASP A 56 -6.75 -6.69 14.61
N THR A 57 -6.37 -5.46 14.30
CA THR A 57 -6.73 -4.31 15.14
C THR A 57 -8.16 -3.82 14.91
N LYS A 58 -8.77 -3.24 15.94
CA LYS A 58 -10.11 -2.61 15.88
C LYS A 58 -10.06 -1.10 16.10
N LYS A 59 -8.88 -0.54 16.33
CA LYS A 59 -8.68 0.86 16.69
C LYS A 59 -7.42 1.39 16.02
N TRP A 60 -7.42 2.69 15.76
CA TRP A 60 -6.20 3.38 15.34
C TRP A 60 -5.31 3.62 16.55
N ASP A 61 -4.17 2.94 16.60
CA ASP A 61 -3.12 3.14 17.61
C ASP A 61 -1.78 3.50 16.95
N ASP A 62 -0.74 3.72 17.76
CA ASP A 62 0.58 4.10 17.27
C ASP A 62 1.23 3.01 16.40
N ALA A 63 0.91 1.73 16.65
CA ALA A 63 1.41 0.62 15.84
C ALA A 63 0.77 0.62 14.44
N VAL A 64 -0.55 0.87 14.38
CA VAL A 64 -1.29 1.06 13.12
C VAL A 64 -0.76 2.27 12.37
N GLN A 65 -0.57 3.41 13.04
CA GLN A 65 0.00 4.61 12.45
C GLN A 65 1.37 4.31 11.81
N ALA A 66 2.29 3.72 12.58
CA ALA A 66 3.62 3.38 12.09
C ALA A 66 3.59 2.37 10.94
N GLY A 67 2.66 1.40 11.00
CA GLY A 67 2.43 0.44 9.91
C GLY A 67 1.98 1.13 8.62
N VAL A 68 0.96 1.99 8.70
CA VAL A 68 0.44 2.75 7.55
C VAL A 68 1.53 3.64 6.95
N GLU A 69 2.29 4.36 7.78
CA GLU A 69 3.40 5.19 7.33
C GLU A 69 4.49 4.37 6.64
N ARG A 70 4.79 3.17 7.15
CA ARG A 70 5.76 2.25 6.55
C ARG A 70 5.30 1.74 5.18
N LEU A 71 4.02 1.38 5.05
CA LEU A 71 3.43 1.00 3.75
C LEU A 71 3.49 2.17 2.77
N LEU A 72 3.08 3.36 3.22
CA LEU A 72 3.09 4.56 2.40
C LEU A 72 4.49 4.90 1.90
N HIS A 73 5.48 4.89 2.79
CA HIS A 73 6.88 5.12 2.44
C HIS A 73 7.39 4.09 1.43
N THR A 74 7.03 2.82 1.61
CA THR A 74 7.40 1.74 0.70
C THR A 74 6.79 1.95 -0.68
N PHE A 75 5.49 2.28 -0.75
CA PHE A 75 4.79 2.52 -2.01
C PHE A 75 5.34 3.73 -2.77
N LYS A 76 5.59 4.84 -2.07
CA LYS A 76 6.22 6.02 -2.67
C LYS A 76 7.63 5.74 -3.19
N ARG A 77 8.35 4.79 -2.59
CA ARG A 77 9.69 4.39 -3.06
C ARG A 77 9.62 3.49 -4.29
N ILE A 78 8.73 2.50 -4.30
CA ILE A 78 8.65 1.53 -5.41
C ILE A 78 7.93 2.09 -6.63
N GLN A 79 6.96 3.00 -6.47
CA GLN A 79 6.19 3.57 -7.58
C GLN A 79 7.08 4.14 -8.70
N PRO A 80 8.04 5.05 -8.44
CA PRO A 80 8.91 5.58 -9.49
C PRO A 80 9.82 4.50 -10.10
N MET A 81 10.25 3.50 -9.31
CA MET A 81 11.07 2.40 -9.82
C MET A 81 10.28 1.54 -10.80
N MET A 82 9.07 1.13 -10.43
CA MET A 82 8.19 0.33 -11.28
C MET A 82 7.73 1.10 -12.52
N GLN A 83 7.56 2.42 -12.41
CA GLN A 83 7.22 3.27 -13.56
C GLN A 83 8.40 3.36 -14.53
N HIS A 84 9.61 3.57 -14.02
CA HIS A 84 10.83 3.51 -14.82
C HIS A 84 10.99 2.13 -15.48
N ASP A 85 10.80 1.04 -14.74
CA ASP A 85 10.91 -0.31 -15.32
C ASP A 85 9.88 -0.55 -16.42
N LEU A 86 8.65 -0.01 -16.29
CA LEU A 86 7.64 -0.09 -17.33
C LEU A 86 8.03 0.72 -18.59
N GLU A 87 8.61 1.90 -18.41
CA GLU A 87 9.04 2.77 -19.52
C GLU A 87 10.26 2.21 -20.27
N PHE A 88 11.16 1.50 -19.57
CA PHE A 88 12.41 0.99 -20.14
C PHE A 88 12.36 -0.47 -20.58
N PHE A 89 11.50 -1.30 -19.99
CA PHE A 89 11.39 -2.73 -20.30
C PHE A 89 9.99 -3.13 -20.82
N GLY A 90 9.06 -2.18 -20.96
CA GLY A 90 7.71 -2.44 -21.47
C GLY A 90 7.58 -2.49 -23.00
N GLU A 91 8.67 -2.29 -23.74
CA GLU A 91 8.71 -2.32 -25.22
C GLU A 91 9.23 -3.66 -25.82
N GLU A 92 9.42 -4.73 -25.01
CA GLU A 92 9.76 -6.07 -25.53
C GLU A 92 8.54 -6.99 -25.69
#